data_AF-S7SUL7-F1
#
_entry.id   AF-S7SUL7-F1
#
_cell.length_a   1.000
_cell.length_b   1.000
_cell.length_c   1.000
_cell.angle_alpha   90.00
_cell.angle_beta   90.00
_cell.angle_gamma   90.00
#
_symmetry.space_group_name_H-M   'P 1'
#
loop_
_entity.id
_entity.type
_entity.pdbx_description
1 polymer ?
#
loop_
_entity_poly.entity_id
_entity_poly.type
_entity_poly.pdbx_seq_one_letter_code
_entity_poly.pdbx_strand_id
1 'polypeptide(L)' 'MFPSFAPTSTVIGSAILNAVFAEAIVLMVENGFEPPVFLSGNIEGADEHNRRWVEKYKARIPVLVEGHQLSQ' A
#
# COMPACT_ATOMS: atom_id res chain seq x y z
N MET A 1 -9.29 15.82 30.81
CA MET A 1 -8.48 16.20 29.64
C MET A 1 -8.97 15.37 28.47
N PHE A 2 -9.46 15.99 27.40
CA PHE A 2 -9.86 15.24 26.20
C PHE A 2 -8.59 14.68 25.53
N PRO A 3 -8.60 13.42 25.05
CA PRO A 3 -7.48 12.89 24.29
C PRO A 3 -7.28 13.72 23.03
N SER A 4 -6.02 13.94 22.66
CA SER A 4 -5.69 14.57 21.37
C SER A 4 -6.20 13.67 20.25
N PHE A 5 -7.04 14.21 19.37
CA PHE A 5 -7.56 13.54 18.19
C PHE A 5 -7.05 14.27 16.94
N ALA A 6 -6.73 13.52 15.90
CA ALA A 6 -6.19 14.05 14.63
C ALA A 6 -4.99 15.01 14.80
N PRO A 7 -3.89 14.58 15.45
CA PRO A 7 -2.71 15.41 15.59
C PRO A 7 -2.19 15.85 14.21
N THR A 8 -1.96 17.16 14.04
CA THR A 8 -1.50 17.75 12.79
C THR A 8 -0.22 17.12 12.26
N SER A 9 0.67 16.68 13.16
CA SER A 9 1.91 15.99 12.80
C SER A 9 1.67 14.66 12.07
N THR A 10 0.65 13.89 12.46
CA THR A 10 0.28 12.65 11.75
C THR A 10 -0.33 12.96 10.40
N VAL A 11 -1.25 13.93 10.32
CA VAL A 11 -1.90 14.30 9.04
C VAL A 11 -0.86 14.77 8.03
N ILE A 12 0.01 15.71 8.43
CA ILE A 12 1.08 16.23 7.56
C ILE A 12 2.10 15.14 7.23
N GLY A 13 2.51 14.34 8.22
CA GLY A 13 3.45 13.24 8.02
C GLY A 13 2.94 12.21 7.01
N SER A 14 1.66 11.80 7.12
CA SER A 14 1.03 10.91 6.16
C SER A 14 0.92 11.52 4.76
N ALA A 15 0.66 12.82 4.63
CA ALA A 15 0.63 13.50 3.34
C ALA A 15 2.01 13.51 2.66
N ILE A 16 3.07 13.80 3.43
CA ILE A 16 4.45 13.77 2.94
C ILE A 16 4.85 12.37 2.49
N LEU A 17 4.54 11.34 3.28
CA LEU A 17 4.83 9.95 2.92
C LEU A 17 4.12 9.54 1.62
N ASN A 18 2.85 9.90 1.46
CA ASN A 18 2.12 9.65 0.22
C ASN A 18 2.76 10.35 -0.99
N ALA A 19 3.21 11.60 -0.84
CA ALA A 19 3.89 12.31 -1.92
C ALA A 19 5.21 11.63 -2.32
N VAL A 20 6.01 11.18 -1.35
CA VAL A 20 7.24 10.42 -1.60
C VAL A 20 6.96 9.10 -2.33
N PHE A 21 5.92 8.37 -1.92
CA PHE A 21 5.54 7.13 -2.60
C PHE A 21 5.07 7.37 -4.03
N ALA A 22 4.27 8.43 -4.26
CA ALA A 22 3.81 8.78 -5.59
C ALA A 22 5.00 9.06 -6.54
N GLU A 23 5.97 9.85 -6.10
CA GLU A 23 7.17 10.15 -6.89
C GLU A 23 8.01 8.90 -7.16
N ALA A 24 8.20 8.06 -6.13
CA ALA A 24 8.93 6.80 -6.30
C ALA A 24 8.27 5.87 -7.33
N ILE A 25 6.93 5.83 -7.35
CA ILE A 25 6.16 5.05 -8.34
C ILE A 25 6.38 5.60 -9.75
N VAL A 26 6.32 6.93 -9.93
CA VAL A 26 6.59 7.58 -11.24
C VAL A 26 7.98 7.18 -11.75
N LEU A 27 9.00 7.33 -10.92
CA LEU A 27 10.38 6.97 -11.27
C LEU A 27 10.51 5.47 -11.63
N MET A 28 9.82 4.57 -10.93
CA MET A 28 9.82 3.14 -11.28
C MET A 28 9.28 2.91 -12.69
N VAL A 29 8.14 3.52 -13.02
CA VAL A 29 7.51 3.39 -14.33
C VAL A 29 8.40 3.96 -15.43
N GLU A 30 8.98 5.14 -15.22
CA GLU A 30 9.91 5.78 -16.17
C GLU A 30 11.16 4.92 -16.46
N ASN A 31 11.60 4.14 -15.47
CA ASN A 31 12.71 3.20 -15.60
C ASN A 31 12.28 1.80 -16.09
N GLY A 32 11.03 1.63 -16.55
CA GLY A 32 10.52 0.39 -17.13
C GLY A 32 10.15 -0.69 -16.11
N PHE A 33 10.01 -0.35 -14.83
CA PHE A 33 9.54 -1.27 -13.80
C PHE A 33 8.01 -1.21 -13.66
N GLU A 34 7.41 -2.37 -13.41
CA GLU A 34 6.01 -2.46 -12.98
C GLU A 34 5.95 -2.31 -11.44
N PRO A 35 5.40 -1.20 -10.91
CA PRO A 35 5.45 -0.91 -9.48
C PRO A 35 4.46 -1.82 -8.71
N PRO A 36 4.87 -2.39 -7.56
CA PRO A 36 4.05 -3.32 -6.78
C PRO A 36 3.02 -2.57 -5.93
N VAL A 37 2.05 -1.93 -6.57
CA VAL A 37 1.01 -1.13 -5.92
C VAL A 37 -0.28 -1.92 -5.84
N PHE A 38 -0.85 -2.02 -4.65
CA PHE A 38 -2.15 -2.64 -4.42
C PHE A 38 -3.27 -1.75 -4.97
N LEU A 39 -4.24 -2.36 -5.65
CA LEU A 39 -5.47 -1.71 -6.08
C LEU A 39 -6.52 -1.80 -4.97
N SER A 40 -7.39 -0.79 -4.90
CA SER A 40 -8.53 -0.84 -3.98
C SER A 40 -9.51 -1.93 -4.39
N GLY A 41 -10.07 -2.65 -3.42
CA GLY A 41 -10.94 -3.81 -3.66
C GLY A 41 -12.28 -3.50 -4.33
N ASN A 42 -12.58 -2.24 -4.62
CA ASN A 42 -13.77 -1.82 -5.37
C ASN A 42 -13.53 -1.74 -6.89
N ILE A 43 -12.31 -2.04 -7.37
CA ILE A 43 -11.96 -2.05 -8.78
C ILE A 43 -12.05 -3.49 -9.32
N GLU A 44 -12.68 -3.66 -10.48
CA GLU A 44 -12.73 -4.95 -11.16
C GLU A 44 -11.30 -5.44 -11.49
N GLY A 45 -10.99 -6.68 -11.15
CA GLY A 45 -9.64 -7.26 -11.32
C GLY A 45 -8.63 -6.92 -10.21
N ALA A 46 -9.02 -6.15 -9.19
CA ALA A 46 -8.14 -5.81 -8.06
C ALA A 46 -7.62 -7.06 -7.32
N ASP A 47 -8.48 -8.06 -7.10
CA ASP A 47 -8.11 -9.28 -6.38
C ASP A 47 -6.99 -10.06 -7.08
N GLU A 48 -7.09 -10.23 -8.40
CA GLU A 48 -6.07 -10.96 -9.17
C GLU A 48 -4.74 -10.21 -9.17
N HIS A 49 -4.78 -8.89 -9.42
CA HIS A 49 -3.61 -8.02 -9.38
C HIS A 49 -2.92 -8.04 -8.01
N ASN A 50 -3.70 -7.88 -6.93
CA ASN A 50 -3.20 -7.86 -5.56
C ASN A 50 -2.61 -9.21 -5.16
N ARG A 51 -3.25 -10.32 -5.55
CA ARG A 51 -2.76 -11.68 -5.27
C ARG A 51 -1.38 -11.93 -5.90
N ARG A 52 -1.11 -11.42 -7.10
CA ARG A 52 0.22 -11.52 -7.73
C ARG A 52 1.31 -10.91 -6.86
N TRP A 53 1.03 -9.78 -6.21
CA TRP A 53 1.99 -9.12 -5.32
C TRP A 53 2.15 -9.85 -4.00
N VAL A 54 1.06 -10.33 -3.39
CA VAL A 54 1.13 -11.17 -2.18
C VAL A 54 2.02 -12.38 -2.42
N GLU A 55 1.80 -13.12 -3.51
CA GLU A 55 2.60 -14.30 -3.85
C GLU A 55 4.09 -13.96 -4.05
N LYS A 56 4.39 -12.80 -4.68
CA LYS A 56 5.76 -12.33 -4.90
C LYS A 56 6.48 -11.94 -3.60
N TYR A 57 5.76 -11.36 -2.62
CA TYR A 57 6.37 -10.73 -1.44
C TYR A 57 6.12 -11.45 -0.11
N LYS A 58 5.25 -12.47 -0.05
CA LYS A 58 4.88 -13.19 1.19
C LYS A 58 6.07 -13.73 2.00
N ALA A 59 7.14 -14.17 1.32
CA ALA A 59 8.33 -14.67 2.00
C ALA A 59 9.14 -13.56 2.72
N ARG A 60 8.98 -12.30 2.29
CA ARG A 60 9.69 -11.14 2.84
C ARG A 60 8.83 -10.34 3.81
N ILE A 61 7.51 -10.39 3.66
CA ILE A 61 6.55 -9.58 4.42
C ILE A 61 5.46 -10.50 4.96
N PRO A 62 5.67 -11.15 6.12
CA PRO A 62 4.74 -12.17 6.66
C PRO A 62 3.31 -11.67 6.85
N VAL A 63 3.15 -10.40 7.24
CA VAL A 63 1.83 -9.78 7.49
C VAL A 63 0.92 -9.74 6.25
N LEU A 64 1.48 -9.84 5.03
CA LEU A 64 0.68 -9.93 3.80
C LEU A 64 -0.17 -11.21 3.75
N VAL A 65 0.27 -12.27 4.43
CA VAL A 65 -0.45 -13.55 4.47
C VAL A 65 -1.44 -13.57 5.64
N GLU A 66 -1.02 -13.06 6.80
CA GLU A 66 -1.84 -13.03 8.02
C GLU A 66 -3.10 -12.16 7.84
N GLY A 67 -2.97 -11.02 7.14
CA GLY A 67 -4.10 -10.11 6.89
C GLY A 67 -5.13 -10.65 5.89
N HIS A 68 -4.73 -11.51 4.95
CA HIS A 68 -5.63 -12.12 3.96
C HIS A 68 -6.47 -13.28 4.53
N GLN A 69 -6.10 -13.79 5.70
CA GLN A 69 -6.78 -14.93 6.34
C GLN A 69 -8.01 -14.51 7.17
N LEU A 70 -8.20 -13.20 7.38
CA LEU A 70 -9.30 -12.63 8.18
C LEU A 70 -10.49 -12.14 7.34
N SER A 71 -10.40 -12.20 6.01
CA SER A 71 -11.46 -11.78 5.07
C SER A 71 -12.13 -12.95 4.34
N GLN A 72 -12.04 -14.17 4.88
CA GLN A 72 -12.79 -15.36 4.47
C GLN A 72 -13.74 -15.77 5.59
#